data_AF-A0A9D6Z6S5-F1
#
_entry.id   AF-A0A9D6Z6S5-F1
#
_cell.length_a   1.000
_cell.length_b   1.000
_cell.length_c   1.000
_cell.angle_alpha   90.00
_cell.angle_beta   90.00
_cell.angle_gamma   90.00
#
_symmetry.space_group_name_H-M   'P 1'
#
loop_
_entity.id
_entity.type
_entity.pdbx_description
1 polymer ?
#
loop_
_entity_poly.entity_id
_entity_poly.type
_entity_poly.pdbx_seq_one_letter_code
_entity_poly.pdbx_strand_id
1 'polypeptide(L)'
;MIETNSTNEEFSLVAKGREFLDQGDISSAVKCYEKAFDPEAMDETEARSMLIEARSHLSRKHFLEALESFEEALLMGTDVQRRQALDAILNIAEIRSRVGTLTEQLGIMLEEIATQWPIVRESIVFVSEDENVVLLSRDAVDKIPGHLAKASRISRLPQHLADRELPIDADRCVPYADEEDLRFIVELARALASYKEPEDL
;
A
#
# COMPACT_ATOMS: atom_id res chain seq x y z
N MET A 1 29.86 19.18 -28.61
CA MET A 1 28.56 19.17 -27.92
C MET A 1 28.09 17.73 -27.99
N ILE A 2 28.12 17.03 -26.85
CA ILE A 2 27.60 15.66 -26.75
C ILE A 2 26.23 15.81 -26.10
N GLU A 3 25.23 15.18 -26.71
CA GLU A 3 23.81 15.33 -26.43
C GLU A 3 23.46 14.73 -25.06
N THR A 4 22.98 15.56 -24.15
CA THR A 4 22.41 15.20 -22.84
C THR A 4 21.01 14.58 -22.96
N ASN A 5 20.74 13.83 -24.03
CA ASN A 5 19.41 13.29 -24.33
C ASN A 5 19.16 11.90 -23.74
N SER A 6 20.21 11.14 -23.38
CA SER A 6 20.05 9.77 -22.87
C SER A 6 19.22 9.78 -21.60
N THR A 7 19.70 10.41 -20.52
CA THR A 7 19.08 10.40 -19.18
C THR A 7 17.62 10.87 -19.10
N ASN A 8 17.04 11.50 -20.12
CA ASN A 8 15.61 11.81 -20.11
C ASN A 8 14.76 10.66 -20.66
N GLU A 9 15.31 9.82 -21.54
CA GLU A 9 14.60 8.71 -22.16
C GLU A 9 14.44 7.54 -21.20
N GLU A 10 15.47 7.14 -20.44
CA GLU A 10 15.36 6.00 -19.53
C GLU A 10 14.42 6.30 -18.36
N PHE A 11 14.52 7.49 -17.75
CA PHE A 11 13.56 7.92 -16.73
C PHE A 11 12.13 8.05 -17.28
N SER A 12 11.97 8.46 -18.54
CA SER A 12 10.65 8.43 -19.20
C SER A 12 10.13 7.00 -19.39
N LEU A 13 11.01 6.04 -19.67
CA LEU A 13 10.66 4.62 -19.77
C LEU A 13 10.26 4.05 -18.40
N VAL A 14 10.98 4.38 -17.33
CA VAL A 14 10.60 4.02 -15.95
C VAL A 14 9.21 4.58 -15.62
N ALA A 15 8.98 5.87 -15.84
CA ALA A 15 7.70 6.52 -15.54
C ALA A 15 6.54 5.86 -16.32
N LYS A 16 6.71 5.59 -17.62
CA LYS A 16 5.72 4.86 -18.42
C LYS A 16 5.52 3.42 -17.92
N GLY A 17 6.59 2.76 -17.51
CA GLY A 17 6.52 1.43 -16.90
C GLY A 17 5.62 1.43 -15.67
N ARG A 18 5.76 2.44 -14.81
CA ARG A 18 4.93 2.64 -13.62
C ARG A 18 3.47 2.90 -13.99
N GLU A 19 3.21 3.80 -14.94
CA GLU A 19 1.85 4.05 -15.44
C GLU A 19 1.17 2.77 -15.96
N PHE A 20 1.89 1.91 -16.69
CA PHE A 20 1.35 0.64 -17.15
C PHE A 20 1.10 -0.35 -16.00
N LEU A 21 1.97 -0.39 -14.97
CA LEU A 21 1.70 -1.19 -13.77
C LEU A 21 0.44 -0.74 -13.05
N ASP A 22 0.25 0.57 -12.89
CA ASP A 22 -0.92 1.15 -12.23
C ASP A 22 -2.22 0.83 -13.00
N GLN A 23 -2.12 0.68 -14.33
CA GLN A 23 -3.23 0.23 -15.19
C GLN A 23 -3.41 -1.29 -15.23
N GLY A 24 -2.51 -2.07 -14.61
CA GLY A 24 -2.49 -3.53 -14.67
C GLY A 24 -1.95 -4.12 -15.98
N ASP A 25 -1.41 -3.30 -16.90
CA ASP A 25 -0.75 -3.77 -18.12
C ASP A 25 0.70 -4.18 -17.85
N ILE A 26 0.84 -5.33 -17.17
CA ILE A 26 2.14 -5.90 -16.82
C ILE A 26 3.03 -6.12 -18.06
N SER A 27 2.44 -6.47 -19.20
CA SER A 27 3.20 -6.75 -20.43
C SER A 27 3.85 -5.49 -21.01
N SER A 28 3.16 -4.36 -21.00
CA SER A 28 3.71 -3.09 -21.45
C SER A 28 4.69 -2.51 -20.44
N ALA A 29 4.43 -2.68 -19.12
CA ALA A 29 5.36 -2.27 -18.07
C ALA A 29 6.73 -2.94 -18.20
N VAL A 30 6.76 -4.27 -18.38
CA VAL A 30 8.01 -5.03 -18.56
C VAL A 30 8.81 -4.51 -19.74
N LYS A 31 8.16 -4.25 -20.89
CA LYS A 31 8.84 -3.73 -22.08
C LYS A 31 9.47 -2.35 -21.84
N CYS A 32 8.86 -1.53 -21.00
CA CYS A 32 9.41 -0.24 -20.60
C CYS A 32 10.63 -0.43 -19.70
N TYR A 33 10.53 -1.20 -18.63
CA TYR A 33 11.62 -1.42 -17.68
C TYR A 33 12.83 -2.14 -18.28
N GLU A 34 12.63 -3.10 -19.19
CA GLU A 34 13.73 -3.78 -19.88
C GLU A 34 14.57 -2.82 -20.74
N LYS A 35 13.98 -1.73 -21.21
CA LYS A 35 14.62 -0.71 -22.03
C LYS A 35 15.19 0.46 -21.22
N ALA A 36 14.83 0.59 -19.95
CA ALA A 36 15.17 1.74 -19.12
C ALA A 36 16.62 1.74 -18.60
N PHE A 37 17.54 1.03 -19.25
CA PHE A 37 18.92 0.97 -18.77
C PHE A 37 19.78 2.05 -19.43
N ASP A 38 20.49 2.80 -18.58
CA ASP A 38 21.48 3.79 -19.00
C ASP A 38 22.90 3.22 -18.76
N PRO A 39 23.61 2.81 -19.83
CA PRO A 39 24.99 2.32 -19.70
C PRO A 39 25.97 3.37 -19.16
N GLU A 40 25.70 4.66 -19.35
CA GLU A 40 26.56 5.75 -18.88
C GLU A 40 26.38 6.02 -17.37
N ALA A 41 25.21 5.66 -16.82
CA ALA A 41 24.91 5.74 -15.40
C ALA A 41 25.27 4.47 -14.62
N MET A 42 25.89 3.46 -15.25
CA MET A 42 26.12 2.16 -14.60
C MET A 42 27.04 2.27 -13.38
N ASP A 43 26.48 2.01 -12.20
CA ASP A 43 27.18 1.88 -10.92
C ASP A 43 26.69 0.65 -10.17
N GLU A 44 27.48 -0.43 -10.21
CA GLU A 44 27.14 -1.69 -9.56
C GLU A 44 27.01 -1.55 -8.03
N THR A 45 27.80 -0.66 -7.41
CA THR A 45 27.83 -0.50 -5.95
C THR A 45 26.59 0.25 -5.49
N GLU A 46 26.25 1.33 -6.19
CA GLU A 46 25.04 2.11 -5.93
C GLU A 46 23.78 1.28 -6.19
N ALA A 47 23.70 0.60 -7.35
CA ALA A 47 22.60 -0.32 -7.66
C ALA A 47 22.41 -1.40 -6.58
N ARG A 48 23.52 -1.95 -6.04
CA ARG A 48 23.45 -2.93 -4.95
C ARG A 48 22.91 -2.32 -3.67
N SER A 49 23.29 -1.08 -3.35
CA SER A 49 22.77 -0.36 -2.19
C SER A 49 21.26 -0.16 -2.32
N MET A 50 20.80 0.32 -3.48
CA MET A 50 19.38 0.52 -3.78
C MET A 50 18.58 -0.78 -3.67
N LEU A 51 19.11 -1.91 -4.17
CA LEU A 51 18.46 -3.23 -4.01
C LEU A 51 18.30 -3.65 -2.54
N ILE A 52 19.28 -3.35 -1.68
CA ILE A 52 19.22 -3.68 -0.24
C ILE A 52 18.18 -2.81 0.45
N GLU A 53 18.17 -1.51 0.16
CA GLU A 53 17.19 -0.56 0.67
C GLU A 53 15.78 -0.91 0.24
N ALA A 54 15.57 -1.19 -1.04
CA ALA A 54 14.29 -1.62 -1.61
C ALA A 54 13.73 -2.87 -0.90
N ARG A 55 14.58 -3.87 -0.65
CA ARG A 55 14.19 -5.09 0.08
C ARG A 55 13.85 -4.81 1.54
N SER A 56 14.55 -3.87 2.18
CA SER A 56 14.24 -3.42 3.53
C SER A 56 12.85 -2.77 3.57
N HIS A 57 12.55 -1.85 2.64
CA HIS A 57 11.22 -1.25 2.50
C HIS A 57 10.13 -2.30 2.23
N LEU A 58 10.38 -3.22 1.30
CA LEU A 58 9.46 -4.30 0.96
C LEU A 58 9.14 -5.18 2.19
N SER A 59 10.14 -5.52 3.01
CA SER A 59 9.95 -6.29 4.24
C SER A 59 9.06 -5.58 5.28
N ARG A 60 9.03 -4.25 5.24
CA ARG A 60 8.19 -3.39 6.07
C ARG A 60 6.85 -3.06 5.41
N LYS A 61 6.59 -3.58 4.20
CA LYS A 61 5.41 -3.28 3.37
C LYS A 61 5.32 -1.82 2.89
N HIS A 62 6.43 -1.10 2.89
CA HIS A 62 6.54 0.26 2.33
C HIS A 62 6.70 0.16 0.81
N PHE A 63 5.60 -0.11 0.11
CA PHE A 63 5.66 -0.51 -1.31
C PHE A 63 6.09 0.63 -2.24
N LEU A 64 5.79 1.89 -1.90
CA LEU A 64 6.15 3.03 -2.74
C LEU A 64 7.66 3.26 -2.72
N GLU A 65 8.25 3.35 -1.53
CA GLU A 65 9.69 3.52 -1.37
C GLU A 65 10.46 2.31 -1.90
N ALA A 66 9.92 1.09 -1.72
CA ALA A 66 10.52 -0.10 -2.32
C ALA A 66 10.53 -0.02 -3.86
N LEU A 67 9.43 0.42 -4.47
CA LEU A 67 9.32 0.57 -5.92
C LEU A 67 10.31 1.61 -6.46
N GLU A 68 10.41 2.76 -5.81
CA GLU A 68 11.36 3.83 -6.18
C GLU A 68 12.80 3.31 -6.17
N SER A 69 13.24 2.67 -5.09
CA SER A 69 14.60 2.11 -5.01
C SER A 69 14.85 0.99 -6.03
N PHE A 70 13.86 0.16 -6.36
CA PHE A 70 14.01 -0.85 -7.42
C PHE A 70 14.12 -0.20 -8.81
N GLU A 71 13.34 0.84 -9.08
CA GLU A 71 13.40 1.58 -10.34
C GLU A 71 14.74 2.31 -10.52
N GLU A 72 15.31 2.89 -9.47
CA GLU A 72 16.67 3.45 -9.53
C GLU A 72 17.71 2.36 -9.83
N ALA A 73 17.59 1.19 -9.19
CA ALA A 73 18.47 0.05 -9.49
C ALA A 73 18.34 -0.48 -10.93
N LEU A 74 17.18 -0.29 -11.59
CA LEU A 74 16.99 -0.64 -13.01
C LEU A 74 17.82 0.24 -13.95
N LEU A 75 17.98 1.52 -13.62
CA LEU A 75 18.67 2.49 -14.48
C LEU A 75 20.18 2.22 -14.55
N MET A 76 20.79 1.82 -13.43
CA MET A 76 22.25 1.79 -13.25
C MET A 76 22.84 0.40 -12.94
N GLY A 77 22.03 -0.62 -12.73
CA GLY A 77 22.49 -1.94 -12.32
C GLY A 77 23.11 -2.80 -13.44
N THR A 78 23.91 -3.78 -13.05
CA THR A 78 24.29 -4.90 -13.92
C THR A 78 23.05 -5.67 -14.40
N ASP A 79 23.15 -6.44 -15.49
CA ASP A 79 22.04 -7.28 -15.98
C ASP A 79 21.39 -8.16 -14.89
N VAL A 80 22.21 -8.67 -13.96
CA VAL A 80 21.73 -9.48 -12.84
C VAL A 80 20.94 -8.63 -11.85
N GLN A 81 21.45 -7.45 -11.49
CA GLN A 81 20.78 -6.53 -10.57
C GLN A 81 19.48 -5.98 -11.17
N ARG A 82 19.48 -5.63 -12.45
CA ARG A 82 18.29 -5.16 -13.16
C ARG A 82 17.20 -6.21 -13.22
N ARG A 83 17.54 -7.48 -13.48
CA ARG A 83 16.57 -8.59 -13.40
C ARG A 83 16.02 -8.75 -11.99
N GLN A 84 16.86 -8.68 -10.97
CA GLN A 84 16.41 -8.73 -9.57
C GLN A 84 15.46 -7.58 -9.21
N ALA A 85 15.73 -6.37 -9.71
CA ALA A 85 14.86 -5.23 -9.53
C ALA A 85 13.53 -5.44 -10.25
N LEU A 86 13.55 -5.85 -11.52
CA LEU A 86 12.36 -6.11 -12.31
C LEU A 86 11.46 -7.18 -11.67
N ASP A 87 12.03 -8.32 -11.25
CA ASP A 87 11.28 -9.38 -10.58
C ASP A 87 10.59 -8.87 -9.30
N ALA A 88 11.28 -8.01 -8.54
CA ALA A 88 10.72 -7.44 -7.32
C ALA A 88 9.63 -6.39 -7.59
N ILE A 89 9.80 -5.56 -8.62
CA ILE A 89 8.77 -4.62 -9.09
C ILE A 89 7.50 -5.36 -9.50
N LEU A 90 7.64 -6.45 -10.25
CA LEU A 90 6.51 -7.29 -10.66
C LEU A 90 5.81 -7.94 -9.46
N ASN A 91 6.57 -8.37 -8.46
CA ASN A 91 6.00 -8.89 -7.21
C ASN A 91 5.23 -7.81 -6.45
N ILE A 92 5.76 -6.58 -6.35
CA ILE A 92 5.04 -5.44 -5.77
C ILE A 92 3.75 -5.16 -6.55
N ALA A 93 3.80 -5.19 -7.88
CA ALA A 93 2.62 -4.99 -8.72
C ALA A 93 1.56 -6.08 -8.48
N GLU A 94 1.95 -7.35 -8.35
CA GLU A 94 1.04 -8.44 -8.01
C GLU A 94 0.41 -8.25 -6.63
N ILE A 95 1.21 -7.88 -5.62
CA ILE A 95 0.72 -7.59 -4.27
C ILE A 95 -0.27 -6.42 -4.32
N ARG A 96 0.08 -5.31 -4.99
CA ARG A 96 -0.80 -4.14 -5.12
C ARG A 96 -2.08 -4.48 -5.86
N SER A 97 -2.03 -5.27 -6.93
CA SER A 97 -3.22 -5.74 -7.65
C SER A 97 -4.14 -6.58 -6.77
N ARG A 98 -3.58 -7.52 -6.00
CA ARG A 98 -4.33 -8.30 -5.01
C ARG A 98 -4.96 -7.40 -3.96
N VAL A 99 -4.20 -6.45 -3.44
CA VAL A 99 -4.70 -5.54 -2.41
C VAL A 99 -5.74 -4.55 -2.95
N GLY A 100 -5.64 -4.13 -4.22
CA GLY A 100 -6.69 -3.37 -4.91
C GLY A 100 -8.00 -4.16 -5.00
N THR A 101 -7.92 -5.46 -5.27
CA THR A 101 -9.09 -6.35 -5.26
C THR A 101 -9.69 -6.47 -3.86
N LEU A 102 -8.85 -6.63 -2.83
CA LEU A 102 -9.29 -6.67 -1.43
C LEU A 102 -9.92 -5.34 -0.99
N THR A 103 -9.36 -4.23 -1.45
CA THR A 103 -9.85 -2.87 -1.22
C THR A 103 -11.26 -2.70 -1.76
N GLU A 104 -11.49 -3.09 -3.02
CA GLU A 104 -12.82 -3.01 -3.64
C GLU A 104 -13.83 -3.88 -2.88
N GLN A 105 -13.46 -5.12 -2.56
CA GLN A 105 -14.31 -6.03 -1.78
C GLN A 105 -14.64 -5.46 -0.41
N LEU A 106 -13.65 -4.92 0.30
CA LEU A 106 -13.84 -4.34 1.62
C LEU A 106 -14.75 -3.11 1.56
N GLY A 107 -14.56 -2.24 0.56
CA GLY A 107 -15.42 -1.08 0.32
C GLY A 107 -16.89 -1.48 0.14
N ILE A 108 -17.17 -2.49 -0.69
CA ILE A 108 -18.53 -3.02 -0.88
C ILE A 108 -19.11 -3.54 0.44
N MET A 109 -18.36 -4.40 1.15
CA MET A 109 -18.84 -5.00 2.41
C MET A 109 -19.13 -3.95 3.48
N LEU A 110 -18.26 -2.94 3.63
CA LEU A 110 -18.47 -1.86 4.60
C LEU A 110 -19.65 -0.98 4.21
N GLU A 111 -19.83 -0.70 2.92
CA GLU A 111 -20.96 0.11 2.43
C GLU A 111 -22.31 -0.60 2.61
N GLU A 112 -22.37 -1.92 2.41
CA GLU A 112 -23.57 -2.73 2.69
C GLU A 112 -23.97 -2.69 4.17
N ILE A 113 -22.98 -2.73 5.07
CA ILE A 113 -23.21 -2.61 6.51
C ILE A 113 -23.62 -1.18 6.85
N ALA A 114 -22.89 -0.18 6.34
CA ALA A 114 -23.16 1.24 6.58
C ALA A 114 -24.56 1.68 6.13
N THR A 115 -25.06 1.11 5.04
CA THR A 115 -26.43 1.38 4.54
C THR A 115 -27.49 0.97 5.57
N GLN A 116 -27.23 -0.10 6.33
CA GLN A 116 -28.11 -0.57 7.40
C GLN A 116 -27.83 0.12 8.74
N TRP A 117 -26.58 0.49 8.99
CA TRP A 117 -26.11 1.11 10.23
C TRP A 117 -25.16 2.28 9.96
N PRO A 118 -25.69 3.51 9.84
CA PRO A 118 -24.89 4.69 9.48
C PRO A 118 -23.71 4.98 10.43
N ILE A 119 -23.81 4.57 11.70
CA ILE A 119 -22.72 4.69 12.70
C ILE A 119 -21.41 4.07 12.23
N VAL A 120 -21.44 3.07 11.34
CA VAL A 120 -20.25 2.45 10.80
C VAL A 120 -19.44 3.43 9.94
N ARG A 121 -20.08 4.33 9.19
CA ARG A 121 -19.36 5.35 8.39
C ARG A 121 -18.63 6.38 9.24
N GLU A 122 -19.16 6.67 10.43
CA GLU A 122 -18.57 7.61 11.38
C GLU A 122 -17.45 6.95 12.20
N SER A 123 -17.45 5.62 12.26
CA SER A 123 -16.58 4.84 13.13
C SER A 123 -15.41 4.18 12.39
N ILE A 124 -15.60 3.87 11.11
CA ILE A 124 -14.66 3.13 10.28
C ILE A 124 -14.50 3.85 8.95
N VAL A 125 -13.28 4.33 8.66
CA VAL A 125 -12.96 4.94 7.37
C VAL A 125 -11.76 4.25 6.75
N PHE A 126 -11.88 3.99 5.47
CA PHE A 126 -10.89 3.30 4.69
C PHE A 126 -9.91 4.28 4.01
N VAL A 127 -8.61 3.98 4.05
CA VAL A 127 -7.56 4.75 3.38
C VAL A 127 -6.77 3.80 2.47
N SER A 128 -7.14 3.75 1.17
CA SER A 128 -6.49 2.88 0.18
C SER A 128 -5.20 3.40 -0.40
N GLU A 129 -5.04 4.72 -0.51
CA GLU A 129 -4.17 5.24 -1.57
C GLU A 129 -2.69 4.88 -1.38
N ASP A 130 -2.25 4.59 -0.14
CA ASP A 130 -0.84 4.25 0.11
C ASP A 130 -0.60 3.03 1.05
N GLU A 131 -1.43 2.81 2.06
CA GLU A 131 -1.04 1.93 3.19
C GLU A 131 -1.96 0.72 3.44
N ASN A 132 -3.09 0.63 2.76
CA ASN A 132 -4.06 -0.45 2.96
C ASN A 132 -4.45 -0.57 4.44
N VAL A 133 -4.97 0.53 4.98
CA VAL A 133 -5.39 0.61 6.37
C VAL A 133 -6.85 1.04 6.48
N VAL A 134 -7.49 0.54 7.52
CA VAL A 134 -8.78 1.03 7.99
C VAL A 134 -8.58 1.80 9.28
N LEU A 135 -8.97 3.06 9.28
CA LEU A 135 -8.98 3.92 10.44
C LEU A 135 -10.18 3.58 11.34
N LEU A 136 -9.93 3.53 12.64
CA LEU A 136 -10.96 3.40 13.66
C LEU A 136 -11.06 4.72 14.41
N SER A 137 -12.26 5.31 14.50
CA SER A 137 -12.46 6.50 15.33
C SER A 137 -12.18 6.16 16.80
N ARG A 138 -11.76 7.16 17.58
CA ARG A 138 -11.49 6.94 19.02
C ARG A 138 -12.70 6.33 19.74
N ASP A 139 -13.89 6.86 19.46
CA ASP A 139 -15.15 6.37 20.02
C ASP A 139 -15.46 4.93 19.60
N ALA A 140 -15.06 4.51 18.40
CA ALA A 140 -15.29 3.15 17.91
C ALA A 140 -14.56 2.12 18.77
N VAL A 141 -13.33 2.45 19.21
CA VAL A 141 -12.50 1.54 20.02
C VAL A 141 -13.15 1.22 21.37
N ASP A 142 -13.88 2.17 21.95
CA ASP A 142 -14.60 1.98 23.22
C ASP A 142 -15.92 1.23 23.04
N LYS A 143 -16.49 1.25 21.84
CA LYS A 143 -17.79 0.61 21.49
C LYS A 143 -17.65 -0.84 21.03
N ILE A 144 -16.45 -1.30 20.68
CA ILE A 144 -16.22 -2.69 20.26
C ILE A 144 -16.01 -3.65 21.44
N PRO A 145 -16.46 -4.93 21.33
CA PRO A 145 -16.22 -5.95 22.33
C PRO A 145 -14.75 -6.10 22.70
N GLY A 146 -14.47 -6.32 23.99
CA GLY A 146 -13.09 -6.35 24.50
C GLY A 146 -12.17 -7.42 23.88
N HIS A 147 -12.70 -8.49 23.28
CA HIS A 147 -11.90 -9.47 22.55
C HIS A 147 -11.42 -8.95 21.19
N LEU A 148 -12.21 -8.10 20.53
CA LEU A 148 -11.82 -7.41 19.30
C LEU A 148 -10.90 -6.22 19.61
N ALA A 149 -11.23 -5.43 20.63
CA ALA A 149 -10.43 -4.27 21.05
C ALA A 149 -8.98 -4.61 21.41
N LYS A 150 -8.75 -5.84 21.91
CA LYS A 150 -7.43 -6.35 22.30
C LYS A 150 -6.76 -7.20 21.23
N ALA A 151 -7.38 -7.35 20.06
CA ALA A 151 -6.79 -8.11 18.98
C ALA A 151 -5.50 -7.44 18.52
N SER A 152 -4.44 -8.23 18.30
CA SER A 152 -3.14 -7.73 17.82
C SER A 152 -3.20 -7.07 16.45
N ARG A 153 -4.31 -7.23 15.73
CA ARG A 153 -4.59 -6.61 14.42
C ARG A 153 -4.93 -5.13 14.54
N ILE A 154 -5.38 -4.64 15.70
CA ILE A 154 -5.58 -3.21 15.93
C ILE A 154 -4.24 -2.63 16.38
N SER A 155 -3.65 -1.76 15.56
CA SER A 155 -2.38 -1.10 15.84
C SER A 155 -2.57 0.39 16.08
N ARG A 156 -1.51 1.03 16.61
CA ARG A 156 -1.42 2.50 16.57
C ARG A 156 -1.32 2.97 15.13
N LEU A 157 -1.88 4.15 14.89
CA LEU A 157 -1.72 4.81 13.60
C LEU A 157 -0.24 5.11 13.31
N PRO A 158 0.29 4.79 12.12
CA PRO A 158 1.63 5.20 11.69
C PRO A 158 1.82 6.72 11.76
N GLN A 159 3.00 7.18 12.19
CA GLN A 159 3.25 8.61 12.42
C GLN A 159 3.00 9.47 11.18
N HIS A 160 3.44 9.02 10.01
CA HIS A 160 3.27 9.77 8.77
C HIS A 160 1.80 9.89 8.32
N LEU A 161 0.91 8.98 8.75
CA LEU A 161 -0.54 9.14 8.59
C LEU A 161 -1.12 10.07 9.65
N ALA A 162 -0.61 10.00 10.89
CA ALA A 162 -1.03 10.89 11.97
C ALA A 162 -0.71 12.37 11.70
N ASP A 163 0.33 12.63 10.89
CA ASP A 163 0.74 13.98 10.48
C ASP A 163 -0.11 14.53 9.31
N ARG A 164 -1.01 13.72 8.71
CA ARG A 164 -1.93 14.11 7.63
C ARG A 164 -3.28 14.56 8.19
N GLU A 165 -4.03 15.33 7.41
CA GLU A 165 -5.44 15.62 7.70
C GLU A 165 -6.29 14.38 7.41
N LEU A 166 -6.75 13.70 8.46
CA LEU A 166 -7.51 12.45 8.36
C LEU A 166 -9.02 12.72 8.23
N PRO A 167 -9.76 11.82 7.57
CA PRO A 167 -11.21 11.95 7.42
C PRO A 167 -11.98 11.78 8.74
N ILE A 168 -11.35 11.18 9.77
CA ILE A 168 -11.90 11.00 11.12
C ILE A 168 -10.79 11.18 12.17
N ASP A 169 -11.17 11.53 13.41
CA ASP A 169 -10.25 11.51 14.56
C ASP A 169 -9.95 10.05 14.95
N ALA A 170 -8.79 9.57 14.50
CA ALA A 170 -8.32 8.21 14.70
C ALA A 170 -6.88 8.20 15.23
N ASP A 171 -6.63 7.37 16.25
CA ASP A 171 -5.29 7.03 16.75
C ASP A 171 -5.00 5.52 16.64
N ARG A 172 -5.95 4.77 16.06
CA ARG A 172 -5.88 3.33 15.81
C ARG A 172 -6.27 3.02 14.38
N CYS A 173 -5.66 1.97 13.86
CA CYS A 173 -5.97 1.44 12.54
C CYS A 173 -5.87 -0.08 12.52
N VAL A 174 -6.41 -0.67 11.47
CA VAL A 174 -6.25 -2.07 11.11
C VAL A 174 -5.62 -2.13 9.72
N PRO A 175 -4.33 -2.49 9.59
CA PRO A 175 -3.75 -2.80 8.29
C PRO A 175 -4.37 -4.08 7.75
N TYR A 176 -4.56 -4.16 6.43
CA TYR A 176 -5.04 -5.36 5.77
C TYR A 176 -4.18 -5.73 4.56
N ALA A 177 -3.95 -7.02 4.36
CA ALA A 177 -3.22 -7.54 3.21
C ALA A 177 -3.81 -8.84 2.64
N ASP A 178 -4.77 -9.45 3.35
CA ASP A 178 -5.40 -10.71 2.95
C ASP A 178 -6.88 -10.79 3.36
N GLU A 179 -7.53 -11.91 3.02
CA GLU A 179 -8.94 -12.14 3.33
C GLU A 179 -9.23 -12.28 4.83
N GLU A 180 -8.28 -12.71 5.65
CA GLU A 180 -8.50 -12.83 7.09
C GLU A 180 -8.61 -11.45 7.74
N ASP A 181 -7.80 -10.50 7.28
CA ASP A 181 -7.87 -9.10 7.71
C ASP A 181 -9.23 -8.49 7.33
N LEU A 182 -9.72 -8.74 6.11
CA LEU A 182 -11.05 -8.31 5.66
C LEU A 182 -12.16 -8.85 6.57
N ARG A 183 -12.13 -10.15 6.87
CA ARG A 183 -13.12 -10.79 7.76
C ARG A 183 -13.12 -10.14 9.14
N PHE A 184 -11.93 -9.86 9.68
CA PHE A 184 -11.78 -9.19 10.98
C PHE A 184 -12.35 -7.76 10.95
N ILE A 185 -12.09 -6.98 9.89
CA ILE A 185 -12.63 -5.63 9.75
C ILE A 185 -14.16 -5.65 9.63
N VAL A 186 -14.72 -6.61 8.89
CA VAL A 186 -16.17 -6.80 8.79
C VAL A 186 -16.79 -7.18 10.14
N GLU A 187 -16.09 -8.00 10.93
CA GLU A 187 -16.51 -8.33 12.29
C GLU A 187 -16.54 -7.10 13.20
N LEU A 188 -15.51 -6.23 13.14
CA LEU A 188 -15.49 -4.95 13.83
C LEU A 188 -16.69 -4.06 13.45
N ALA A 189 -16.95 -3.92 12.14
CA ALA A 189 -18.07 -3.12 11.64
C ALA A 189 -19.42 -3.64 12.14
N ARG A 190 -19.62 -4.96 12.15
CA ARG A 190 -20.84 -5.59 12.67
C ARG A 190 -20.99 -5.43 14.18
N ALA A 191 -19.87 -5.48 14.92
CA ALA A 191 -19.87 -5.26 16.36
C ALA A 191 -20.29 -3.83 16.70
N LEU A 192 -19.77 -2.84 15.97
CA LEU A 192 -20.16 -1.44 16.09
C LEU A 192 -21.63 -1.22 15.74
N ALA A 193 -22.10 -1.83 14.65
CA ALA A 193 -23.50 -1.79 14.22
C ALA A 193 -24.47 -2.35 15.28
N SER A 194 -24.00 -3.30 16.11
CA SER A 194 -24.79 -3.95 17.15
C SER A 194 -24.63 -3.30 18.52
N TYR A 195 -23.80 -2.25 18.65
CA TYR A 195 -23.57 -1.57 19.90
C TYR A 195 -24.86 -0.89 20.39
N LYS A 196 -25.14 -1.07 21.68
CA LYS A 196 -26.20 -0.34 22.39
C LYS A 196 -25.51 0.42 23.52
N GLU A 197 -25.82 1.71 23.65
CA GLU A 197 -25.37 2.46 24.82
C GLU A 197 -25.84 1.74 26.08
N PRO A 198 -24.96 1.57 27.09
CA PRO A 198 -25.40 1.07 28.38
C PRO A 198 -26.46 2.03 28.91
N GLU A 199 -27.68 1.53 29.16
CA GLU A 199 -28.71 2.32 29.84
C GLU A 199 -28.13 2.75 31.19
N ASP A 200 -28.09 4.07 31.44
CA ASP A 200 -27.61 4.64 32.69
C ASP A 200 -28.35 3.98 33.87
N LEU A 201 -27.61 3.21 34.67
CA LEU A 201 -28.08 2.52 35.89
C LEU A 201 -28.21 3.47 37.08
#